data_AF-A0A1X1ZS58-F1
#
_entry.id   AF-A0A1X1ZS58-F1
#
_cell.length_a   1.000
_cell.length_b   1.000
_cell.length_c   1.000
_cell.angle_alpha   90.00
_cell.angle_beta   90.00
_cell.angle_gamma   90.00
#
_symmetry.space_group_name_H-M   'P 1'
#
loop_
_entity.id
_entity.type
_entity.pdbx_description
1 polymer ?
#
loop_
_entity_poly.entity_id
_entity_poly.type
_entity_poly.pdbx_seq_one_letter_code
_entity_poly.pdbx_strand_id
1 'polypeptide(L)'
;MTPETTFDGDAPYAEPTLDKKQPACKSAPPVDLLSDVRERPVPSPYDVARKWWVWSGVTRVGDCALRDEMLTIRADGTANFFAHVKSSDDADRWVFHGGISLLDVHGVVLWTGPKLVGPPMTWQDEWTTWDEDFTFPTVWFESAAGARINQAHC
;
A
#
# COMPACT_ATOMS: atom_id res chain seq x y z
N MET A 1 -39.24 -50.73 -41.15
CA MET A 1 -38.86 -49.56 -40.34
C MET A 1 -38.85 -50.00 -38.88
N THR A 2 -37.69 -49.93 -38.25
CA THR A 2 -37.35 -50.32 -36.87
C THR A 2 -36.16 -49.44 -36.46
N PRO A 3 -35.84 -49.32 -35.18
CA PRO A 3 -36.62 -48.81 -34.05
C PRO A 3 -35.93 -47.54 -33.49
N GLU A 4 -36.56 -46.77 -32.61
CA GLU A 4 -35.79 -45.93 -31.68
C GLU A 4 -36.57 -45.56 -30.43
N THR A 5 -35.85 -45.60 -29.32
CA THR A 5 -36.25 -45.46 -27.93
C THR A 5 -35.74 -44.11 -27.45
N THR A 6 -36.51 -43.34 -26.68
CA THR A 6 -35.95 -42.47 -25.64
C THR A 6 -36.98 -42.12 -24.58
N PHE A 7 -36.53 -42.27 -23.34
CA PHE A 7 -37.14 -41.78 -22.10
C PHE A 7 -37.06 -40.25 -22.06
N ASP A 8 -38.08 -39.61 -21.50
CA ASP A 8 -37.93 -38.34 -20.80
C ASP A 8 -38.79 -38.42 -19.53
N GLY A 9 -38.11 -38.50 -18.39
CA GLY A 9 -38.70 -38.10 -17.12
C GLY A 9 -38.32 -36.64 -16.88
N ASP A 10 -39.23 -35.84 -16.34
CA ASP A 10 -38.82 -34.80 -15.40
C ASP A 10 -39.99 -34.22 -14.57
N ALA A 11 -39.72 -34.20 -13.27
CA ALA A 11 -40.23 -33.34 -12.19
C ALA A 11 -41.74 -33.19 -11.92
N PRO A 12 -42.24 -33.67 -10.75
CA PRO A 12 -43.38 -33.04 -10.11
C PRO A 12 -42.93 -31.74 -9.41
N TYR A 13 -43.56 -30.63 -9.83
CA TYR A 13 -43.93 -29.45 -9.05
C TYR A 13 -43.03 -29.07 -7.85
N ALA A 14 -42.24 -28.00 -8.03
CA ALA A 14 -41.68 -27.25 -6.92
C ALA A 14 -42.79 -26.50 -6.16
N GLU A 15 -43.01 -26.87 -4.90
CA GLU A 15 -43.56 -25.97 -3.87
C GLU A 15 -42.41 -25.49 -2.94
N PRO A 16 -42.67 -24.63 -1.94
CA PRO A 16 -42.29 -23.24 -1.90
C PRO A 16 -40.96 -22.99 -1.17
N THR A 17 -40.40 -21.81 -1.43
CA THR A 17 -39.28 -21.12 -0.74
C THR A 17 -38.89 -21.67 0.64
N LEU A 18 -37.74 -22.36 0.69
CA LEU A 18 -37.00 -22.61 1.92
C LEU A 18 -36.04 -21.45 2.14
N ASP A 19 -36.42 -20.53 3.03
CA ASP A 19 -35.51 -19.55 3.62
C ASP A 19 -34.25 -20.28 4.11
N LYS A 20 -33.10 -19.96 3.51
CA LYS A 20 -31.80 -20.41 4.02
C LYS A 20 -31.56 -19.70 5.35
N LYS A 21 -32.03 -20.31 6.44
CA LYS A 21 -31.56 -20.00 7.79
C LYS A 21 -30.03 -20.12 7.78
N GLN A 22 -29.34 -19.00 7.98
CA GLN A 22 -27.92 -19.02 8.29
C GLN A 22 -27.68 -20.01 9.44
N PRO A 23 -26.61 -20.83 9.40
CA PRO A 23 -26.30 -21.72 10.49
C PRO A 23 -26.10 -20.89 11.75
N ALA A 24 -27.02 -21.03 12.69
CA ALA A 24 -26.89 -20.43 14.01
C ALA A 24 -25.57 -20.93 14.62
N CYS A 25 -24.70 -19.99 15.03
CA CYS A 25 -23.49 -20.31 15.76
C CYS A 25 -23.83 -21.28 16.90
N LYS A 26 -23.19 -22.44 16.91
CA LYS A 26 -23.39 -23.46 17.95
C LYS A 26 -22.93 -22.90 19.29
N SER A 27 -23.89 -22.44 20.10
CA SER A 27 -23.96 -22.40 21.57
C SER A 27 -22.71 -22.11 22.42
N ALA A 28 -21.64 -21.54 21.88
CA ALA A 28 -20.55 -21.02 22.70
C ALA A 28 -21.05 -19.75 23.39
N PRO A 29 -20.89 -19.61 24.72
CA PRO A 29 -21.22 -18.37 25.39
C PRO A 29 -20.36 -17.23 24.79
N PRO A 30 -20.92 -16.00 24.69
CA PRO A 30 -20.13 -14.83 24.31
C PRO A 30 -18.89 -14.74 25.20
N VAL A 31 -17.73 -14.59 24.59
CA VAL A 31 -16.46 -14.37 25.30
C VAL A 31 -16.02 -12.94 25.08
N ASP A 32 -15.62 -12.27 26.16
CA ASP A 32 -15.01 -10.95 26.06
C ASP A 32 -13.59 -11.12 25.53
N LEU A 33 -13.31 -10.51 24.37
CA LEU A 33 -11.95 -10.38 23.86
C LEU A 33 -11.33 -9.15 24.50
N LEU A 34 -10.59 -9.37 25.60
CA LEU A 34 -9.76 -8.33 26.19
C LEU A 34 -8.56 -8.11 25.27
N SER A 35 -8.42 -6.88 24.77
CA SER A 35 -7.15 -6.46 24.19
C SER A 35 -6.13 -6.36 25.31
N ASP A 36 -5.08 -7.17 25.27
CA ASP A 36 -3.92 -6.91 26.12
C ASP A 36 -3.39 -5.52 25.78
N VAL A 37 -3.17 -4.69 26.80
CA VAL A 37 -2.28 -3.54 26.68
C VAL A 37 -0.89 -4.13 26.40
N ARG A 38 -0.53 -4.20 25.12
CA ARG A 38 0.87 -4.32 24.74
C ARG A 38 1.47 -2.97 25.03
N GLU A 39 2.16 -2.86 26.16
CA GLU A 39 3.13 -1.79 26.34
C GLU A 39 3.96 -1.72 25.06
N ARG A 40 4.01 -0.53 24.44
CA ARG A 40 4.95 -0.29 23.35
C ARG A 40 6.32 -0.72 23.89
N PRO A 41 7.05 -1.62 23.22
CA PRO A 41 8.37 -2.00 23.67
C PRO A 41 9.14 -0.72 23.98
N VAL A 42 9.72 -0.63 25.18
CA VAL A 42 10.68 0.43 25.49
C VAL A 42 11.67 0.42 24.32
N PRO A 43 11.83 1.53 23.58
CA PRO A 43 12.76 1.57 22.47
C PRO A 43 14.08 1.03 22.96
N SER A 44 14.58 0.00 22.30
CA SER A 44 15.90 -0.53 22.59
C SER A 44 16.89 0.63 22.56
N PRO A 45 17.93 0.67 23.41
CA PRO A 45 19.00 1.65 23.26
C PRO A 45 19.70 1.56 21.88
N TYR A 46 19.41 0.50 21.11
CA TYR A 46 19.84 0.28 19.73
C TYR A 46 18.82 0.73 18.67
N ASP A 47 17.60 1.13 19.06
CA ASP A 47 16.59 1.58 18.11
C ASP A 47 16.89 3.00 17.66
N VAL A 48 17.30 3.14 16.41
CA VAL A 48 17.49 4.44 15.78
C VAL A 48 16.13 5.13 15.65
N ALA A 49 16.01 6.34 16.19
CA ALA A 49 14.78 7.12 16.08
C ALA A 49 14.36 7.29 14.62
N ARG A 50 13.06 7.24 14.35
CA ARG A 50 12.50 7.28 13.00
C ARG A 50 11.34 8.26 12.88
N LYS A 51 11.23 8.88 11.71
CA LYS A 51 10.07 9.67 11.28
C LYS A 51 9.58 9.08 9.96
N TRP A 52 8.27 9.15 9.73
CA TRP A 52 7.71 8.73 8.46
C TRP A 52 6.58 9.65 8.01
N TRP A 53 6.43 9.76 6.70
CA TRP A 53 5.36 10.50 6.03
C TRP A 53 4.67 9.57 5.06
N VAL A 54 3.36 9.65 5.01
CA VAL A 54 2.53 8.89 4.07
C VAL A 54 1.77 9.86 3.18
N TRP A 55 1.63 9.52 1.90
CA TRP A 55 0.72 10.20 1.00
C TRP A 55 -0.50 9.29 0.79
N SER A 56 -1.69 9.82 1.11
CA SER A 56 -2.92 9.05 1.03
C SER A 56 -3.55 9.16 -0.36
N GLY A 57 -4.09 8.05 -0.85
CA GLY A 57 -4.86 8.00 -2.09
C GLY A 57 -4.10 7.31 -3.22
N VAL A 58 -4.52 7.60 -4.45
CA VAL A 58 -3.85 7.13 -5.66
C VAL A 58 -3.45 8.35 -6.47
N THR A 59 -2.15 8.57 -6.60
CA THR A 59 -1.57 9.60 -7.46
C THR A 59 -1.57 9.08 -8.90
N ARG A 60 -2.04 9.90 -9.86
CA ARG A 60 -2.06 9.56 -11.28
C ARG A 60 -1.33 10.61 -12.10
N VAL A 61 -0.47 10.14 -13.00
CA VAL A 61 0.20 10.94 -14.04
C VAL A 61 0.09 10.14 -15.33
N GLY A 62 -0.59 10.69 -16.34
CA GLY A 62 -0.95 9.91 -17.52
C GLY A 62 -1.85 8.72 -17.16
N ASP A 63 -1.50 7.56 -17.68
CA ASP A 63 -2.12 6.26 -17.39
C ASP A 63 -1.47 5.53 -16.20
N CYS A 64 -0.35 6.04 -15.68
CA CYS A 64 0.31 5.49 -14.51
C CYS A 64 -0.42 5.84 -13.21
N ALA A 65 -0.35 4.90 -12.26
CA ALA A 65 -0.83 5.04 -10.90
C ALA A 65 0.29 4.75 -9.89
N LEU A 66 0.28 5.51 -8.80
CA LEU A 66 1.16 5.39 -7.64
C LEU A 66 0.28 5.42 -6.39
N ARG A 67 0.57 4.55 -5.41
CA ARG A 67 -0.15 4.51 -4.12
C ARG A 67 0.74 3.99 -3.00
N ASP A 68 0.22 4.07 -1.78
CA ASP A 68 0.86 3.60 -0.55
C ASP A 68 2.26 4.22 -0.37
N GLU A 69 2.43 5.47 -0.82
CA GLU A 69 3.70 6.18 -0.75
C GLU A 69 4.05 6.43 0.72
N MET A 70 5.23 5.96 1.13
CA MET A 70 5.76 6.12 2.47
C MET A 70 7.23 6.49 2.40
N LEU A 71 7.59 7.63 2.98
CA LEU A 71 8.97 7.99 3.25
C LEU A 71 9.26 7.67 4.72
N THR A 72 10.29 6.89 4.99
CA THR A 72 10.86 6.71 6.33
C THR A 72 12.24 7.34 6.37
N ILE A 73 12.54 8.15 7.38
CA ILE A 73 13.91 8.58 7.70
C ILE A 73 14.29 8.12 9.09
N ARG A 74 15.58 7.87 9.30
CA ARG A 74 16.15 7.44 10.58
C ARG A 74 17.22 8.44 11.04
N ALA A 75 17.39 8.60 12.35
CA ALA A 75 18.33 9.54 12.93
C ALA A 75 19.81 9.26 12.57
N ASP A 76 20.12 8.08 12.03
CA ASP A 76 21.44 7.70 11.53
C ASP A 76 21.75 8.21 10.11
N GLY A 77 20.79 8.86 9.44
CA GLY A 77 20.98 9.44 8.11
C GLY A 77 20.48 8.53 6.98
N THR A 78 19.90 7.37 7.30
CA THR A 78 19.26 6.50 6.32
C THR A 78 17.81 6.91 6.07
N ALA A 79 17.39 6.78 4.82
CA ALA A 79 16.03 7.02 4.38
C ALA A 79 15.59 5.91 3.42
N ASN A 80 14.30 5.64 3.42
CA ASN A 80 13.67 4.64 2.56
C ASN A 80 12.38 5.23 2.00
N PHE A 81 12.20 5.12 0.69
CA PHE A 81 10.93 5.41 0.02
C PHE A 81 10.30 4.10 -0.45
N PHE A 82 9.07 3.88 -0.02
CA PHE A 82 8.25 2.74 -0.38
C PHE A 82 6.99 3.21 -1.10
N ALA A 83 6.58 2.52 -2.17
CA ALA A 83 5.29 2.72 -2.84
C ALA A 83 4.91 1.51 -3.70
N HIS A 84 3.66 1.47 -4.16
CA HIS A 84 3.23 0.59 -5.25
C HIS A 84 2.97 1.42 -6.51
N VAL A 85 3.48 0.95 -7.65
CA VAL A 85 3.34 1.58 -8.96
C VAL A 85 2.66 0.65 -9.96
N LYS A 86 1.91 1.20 -10.91
CA LYS A 86 1.20 0.47 -11.97
C LYS A 86 1.07 1.36 -13.22
N SER A 87 1.15 0.78 -14.42
CA SER A 87 0.83 1.46 -15.69
C SER A 87 -0.12 0.61 -16.53
N SER A 88 -0.78 1.22 -17.52
CA SER A 88 -1.56 0.50 -18.52
C SER A 88 -0.70 0.04 -19.71
N ASP A 89 0.53 0.53 -19.83
CA ASP A 89 1.54 0.06 -20.78
C ASP A 89 2.67 -0.70 -20.06
N ASP A 90 3.44 -1.49 -20.81
CA ASP A 90 4.64 -2.15 -20.30
C ASP A 90 5.87 -1.25 -20.41
N ALA A 91 6.84 -1.46 -19.51
CA ALA A 91 8.14 -0.78 -19.43
C ALA A 91 8.12 0.70 -18.97
N ASP A 92 6.97 1.26 -18.62
CA ASP A 92 6.88 2.57 -17.97
C ASP A 92 7.56 2.60 -16.60
N ARG A 93 7.96 3.80 -16.18
CA ARG A 93 8.63 4.04 -14.89
C ARG A 93 8.21 5.36 -14.28
N TRP A 94 7.99 5.35 -12.97
CA TRP A 94 7.91 6.57 -12.21
C TRP A 94 9.29 7.21 -12.03
N VAL A 95 9.34 8.54 -12.11
CA VAL A 95 10.56 9.31 -11.89
C VAL A 95 10.23 10.54 -11.06
N PHE A 96 10.96 10.74 -9.96
CA PHE A 96 10.93 11.97 -9.19
C PHE A 96 12.16 12.80 -9.54
N HIS A 97 12.05 13.66 -10.56
CA HIS A 97 13.19 14.40 -11.09
C HIS A 97 13.85 15.32 -10.05
N GLY A 98 13.04 15.90 -9.16
CA GLY A 98 13.49 16.77 -8.08
C GLY A 98 13.63 16.05 -6.74
N GLY A 99 13.61 14.72 -6.73
CA GLY A 99 13.68 13.91 -5.51
C GLY A 99 12.57 14.18 -4.51
N ILE A 100 12.86 13.95 -3.23
CA ILE A 100 11.95 14.23 -2.12
C ILE A 100 12.57 15.31 -1.22
N SER A 101 11.82 16.36 -0.94
CA SER A 101 12.22 17.43 -0.02
C SER A 101 11.77 17.14 1.40
N LEU A 102 12.62 17.44 2.38
CA LEU A 102 12.26 17.57 3.80
C LEU A 102 11.95 19.03 4.11
N LEU A 103 10.87 19.26 4.85
CA LEU A 103 10.34 20.57 5.19
C LEU A 103 10.36 20.78 6.71
N ASP A 104 10.61 22.02 7.16
CA ASP A 104 10.41 22.41 8.55
C ASP A 104 8.92 22.64 8.87
N VAL A 105 8.62 23.02 10.12
CA VAL A 105 7.26 23.31 10.59
C VAL A 105 6.59 24.50 9.89
N HIS A 106 7.36 25.36 9.22
CA HIS A 106 6.87 26.51 8.45
C HIS A 106 6.82 26.23 6.94
N GLY A 107 7.15 25.00 6.51
CA GLY A 107 7.19 24.63 5.09
C GLY A 107 8.46 25.07 4.36
N VAL A 108 9.50 25.50 5.07
CA VAL A 108 10.82 25.81 4.50
C VAL A 108 11.53 24.52 4.12
N VAL A 109 12.11 24.47 2.92
CA VAL A 109 12.91 23.32 2.47
C VAL A 109 14.22 23.28 3.25
N LEU A 110 14.41 22.23 4.04
CA LEU A 110 15.65 21.95 4.77
C LEU A 110 16.67 21.25 3.86
N TRP A 111 16.18 20.32 3.04
CA TRP A 111 16.98 19.50 2.15
C TRP A 111 16.12 18.90 1.04
N THR A 112 16.74 18.62 -0.10
CA THR A 112 16.14 17.91 -1.22
C THR A 112 17.03 16.73 -1.60
N GLY A 113 16.42 15.54 -1.65
CA GLY A 113 17.08 14.31 -2.03
C GLY A 113 17.43 14.20 -3.50
N PRO A 114 18.16 13.12 -3.87
CA PRO A 114 18.51 12.86 -5.25
C PRO A 114 17.26 12.54 -6.08
N LYS A 115 17.43 12.57 -7.41
CA LYS A 115 16.44 12.01 -8.33
C LYS A 115 16.20 10.54 -7.97
N LEU A 116 14.94 10.15 -7.82
CA LEU A 116 14.54 8.75 -7.61
C LEU A 116 13.90 8.21 -8.90
N VAL A 117 14.23 6.97 -9.25
CA VAL A 117 13.68 6.28 -10.43
C VAL A 117 13.08 4.96 -9.97
N GLY A 118 11.81 4.75 -10.30
CA GLY A 118 11.08 3.56 -9.94
C GLY A 118 11.51 2.32 -10.74
N PRO A 119 11.03 1.14 -10.29
CA PRO A 119 11.22 -0.09 -11.02
C PRO A 119 10.49 -0.02 -12.38
N PRO A 120 10.94 -0.79 -13.38
CA PRO A 120 10.16 -0.98 -14.60
C PRO A 120 8.84 -1.69 -14.29
N MET A 121 7.73 -1.12 -14.76
CA MET A 121 6.41 -1.75 -14.70
C MET A 121 6.31 -2.76 -15.84
N THR A 122 6.76 -3.99 -15.58
CA THR A 122 6.99 -5.01 -16.63
C THR A 122 5.69 -5.63 -17.14
N TRP A 123 4.63 -5.61 -16.32
CA TRP A 123 3.36 -6.21 -16.64
C TRP A 123 2.26 -5.16 -16.60
N GLN A 124 1.49 -5.09 -17.70
CA GLN A 124 0.34 -4.21 -17.83
C GLN A 124 -0.65 -4.42 -16.69
N ASP A 125 -1.10 -3.31 -16.10
CA ASP A 125 -2.09 -3.29 -15.02
C ASP A 125 -1.73 -4.08 -13.76
N GLU A 126 -0.45 -4.42 -13.57
CA GLU A 126 0.05 -5.06 -12.36
C GLU A 126 0.75 -4.08 -11.42
N TRP A 127 0.49 -4.21 -10.12
CA TRP A 127 1.18 -3.43 -9.11
C TRP A 127 2.60 -3.98 -8.89
N THR A 128 3.60 -3.13 -9.10
CA THR A 128 5.00 -3.40 -8.77
C THR A 128 5.39 -2.62 -7.52
N THR A 129 6.23 -3.21 -6.66
CA THR A 129 6.75 -2.53 -5.47
C THR A 129 7.95 -1.68 -5.82
N TRP A 130 7.93 -0.41 -5.45
CA TRP A 130 9.08 0.48 -5.43
C TRP A 130 9.57 0.62 -3.99
N ASP A 131 10.77 0.11 -3.72
CA ASP A 131 11.42 0.16 -2.40
C ASP A 131 12.86 0.64 -2.62
N GLU A 132 13.14 1.89 -2.25
CA GLU A 132 14.40 2.58 -2.58
C GLU A 132 15.02 3.23 -1.34
N ASP A 133 16.24 2.81 -1.02
CA ASP A 133 17.04 3.39 0.05
C ASP A 133 17.92 4.55 -0.44
N PHE A 134 18.04 5.60 0.36
CA PHE A 134 18.95 6.71 0.11
C PHE A 134 19.40 7.36 1.43
N THR A 135 20.33 8.31 1.35
CA THR A 135 20.86 9.02 2.53
C THR A 135 20.37 10.45 2.59
N PHE A 136 20.23 11.00 3.79
CA PHE A 136 19.94 12.42 4.03
C PHE A 136 20.84 12.99 5.15
N PRO A 137 21.05 14.33 5.21
CA PRO A 137 21.84 14.94 6.28
C PRO A 137 21.12 14.83 7.64
N THR A 138 21.74 14.13 8.60
CA THR A 138 21.19 13.89 9.94
C THR A 138 20.91 15.16 10.73
N VAL A 139 21.61 16.27 10.45
CA VAL A 139 21.38 17.59 11.06
C VAL A 139 19.93 18.08 10.90
N TRP A 140 19.21 17.58 9.89
CA TRP A 140 17.82 17.94 9.64
C TRP A 140 16.81 17.00 10.30
N PHE A 141 17.23 15.89 10.91
CA PHE A 141 16.32 14.88 11.44
C PHE A 141 15.32 15.47 12.44
N GLU A 142 15.79 16.25 13.42
CA GLU A 142 14.93 16.87 14.43
C GLU A 142 14.01 17.93 13.84
N SER A 143 14.50 18.74 12.91
CA SER A 143 13.74 19.84 12.29
C SER A 143 12.75 19.40 11.22
N ALA A 144 12.92 18.20 10.64
CA ALA A 144 12.02 17.69 9.61
C ALA A 144 10.62 17.44 10.20
N ALA A 145 9.64 18.16 9.66
CA ALA A 145 8.24 18.10 10.03
C ALA A 145 7.34 17.70 8.85
N GLY A 146 7.75 17.98 7.61
CA GLY A 146 7.03 17.61 6.40
C GLY A 146 7.93 16.97 5.34
N ALA A 147 7.30 16.34 4.36
CA ALA A 147 7.97 15.84 3.15
C ALA A 147 7.17 16.19 1.90
N ARG A 148 7.85 16.40 0.77
CA ARG A 148 7.23 16.68 -0.53
C ARG A 148 7.95 15.95 -1.65
N ILE A 149 7.22 15.16 -2.44
CA ILE A 149 7.72 14.59 -3.69
C ILE A 149 7.76 15.70 -4.75
N ASN A 150 8.90 15.90 -5.40
CA ASN A 150 9.09 16.97 -6.37
C ASN A 150 9.20 16.44 -7.80
N GLN A 151 8.50 17.10 -8.73
CA GLN A 151 8.59 16.84 -10.18
C GLN A 151 8.38 15.34 -10.50
N ALA A 152 7.30 14.76 -9.93
CA ALA A 152 6.91 13.39 -10.23
C ALA A 152 6.40 13.27 -11.67
N HIS A 153 6.88 12.24 -12.37
CA HIS A 153 6.56 11.93 -13.75
C HIS A 153 6.35 10.44 -13.92
N CYS A 154 5.46 10.11 -14.84
CA CYS A 154 5.37 8.87 -15.58
C CYS A 154 5.12 9.32 -17.03
#